data_AF-A0A9Q1QRK7-F1
#
_entry.id   AF-A0A9Q1QRK7-F1
#
_cell.length_a   1.000
_cell.length_b   1.000
_cell.length_c   1.000
_cell.angle_alpha   90.00
_cell.angle_beta   90.00
_cell.angle_gamma   90.00
#
_symmetry.space_group_name_H-M   'P 1'
#
loop_
_entity.id
_entity.type
_entity.pdbx_description
1 polymer ?
#
loop_
_entity_poly.entity_id
_entity_poly.type
_entity_poly.pdbx_seq_one_letter_code
_entity_poly.pdbx_strand_id
1 'polypeptide(L)'
;MYYETNCGRPGNAIEERYQGGERSVEEVLDRFCAQSEWSALFPAAKVFHIDNDFSDHLPILIRCFEPRRARRRARRLRGWEPVIGANEVEVCMDKLDLCMRELQLWNRHEFGNVQSELRKCKEELLGATRPGRRREILAAIRDWQKKEEILWWQRSRVNYLQHGDRNTVPSTSK
;
A
#
# COMPACT_ATOMS: atom_id res chain seq x y z
N MET A 1 20.25 5.30 21.56
CA MET A 1 20.75 6.42 20.73
C MET A 1 19.60 6.91 19.87
N TYR A 2 19.22 8.19 19.95
CA TYR A 2 18.19 8.76 19.07
C TYR A 2 18.81 8.97 17.68
N TYR A 3 18.13 8.50 16.63
CA TYR A 3 18.55 8.77 15.25
C TYR A 3 17.79 10.01 14.77
N GLU A 4 18.53 11.08 14.45
CA GLU A 4 17.94 12.27 13.84
C GLU A 4 17.49 11.97 12.40
N THR A 5 16.27 12.37 12.09
CA THR A 5 15.68 12.29 10.76
C THR A 5 16.38 13.29 9.84
N ASN A 6 17.12 12.79 8.85
CA ASN A 6 17.68 13.62 7.80
C ASN A 6 16.56 13.97 6.79
N CYS A 7 15.83 15.04 7.05
CA CYS A 7 14.93 15.68 6.10
C CYS A 7 15.77 16.45 5.07
N GLY A 8 15.98 15.84 3.91
CA GLY A 8 16.64 16.47 2.77
C GLY A 8 15.73 17.46 2.05
N ARG A 9 15.54 18.66 2.63
CA ARG A 9 15.43 19.96 1.95
C ARG A 9 15.21 21.11 2.95
N PRO A 10 15.87 22.27 2.77
CA PRO A 10 15.63 23.44 3.60
C PRO A 10 14.29 24.08 3.21
N GLY A 11 13.40 24.23 4.19
CA GLY A 11 12.13 24.95 4.04
C GLY A 11 11.02 24.12 3.42
N ASN A 12 10.27 23.43 4.27
CA ASN A 12 8.79 23.38 4.30
C ASN A 12 8.39 22.19 5.17
N ALA A 13 7.87 22.49 6.36
CA ALA A 13 7.16 21.56 7.23
C ALA A 13 5.87 21.12 6.53
N ILE A 14 5.61 19.81 6.43
CA ILE A 14 4.39 19.23 5.86
C ILE A 14 4.17 17.85 6.48
N GLU A 15 3.00 17.37 6.92
CA GLU A 15 1.69 17.91 7.36
C GLU A 15 0.92 16.67 7.89
N GLU A 16 0.24 16.76 9.03
CA GLU A 16 -0.88 15.85 9.37
C GLU A 16 -2.09 16.71 9.74
N ARG A 17 -3.16 16.64 8.93
CA ARG A 17 -4.33 17.53 9.06
C ARG A 17 -5.40 16.94 9.97
N TYR A 18 -5.38 17.33 11.24
CA TYR A 18 -6.54 17.19 12.13
C TYR A 18 -7.51 18.37 11.89
N GLN A 19 -8.67 18.13 11.27
CA GLN A 19 -9.71 19.14 11.11
C GLN A 19 -10.63 19.19 12.34
N GLY A 20 -10.11 19.78 13.43
CA GLY A 20 -10.86 20.09 14.64
C GLY A 20 -10.50 21.47 15.18
N GLY A 21 -11.10 22.53 14.63
CA GLY A 21 -10.91 23.92 15.08
C GLY A 21 -9.86 24.73 14.31
N GLU A 22 -9.85 26.06 14.49
CA GLU A 22 -9.02 27.05 13.76
C GLU A 22 -7.49 26.91 13.97
N ARG A 23 -7.01 25.84 14.62
CA ARG A 23 -5.58 25.51 14.77
C ARG A 23 -5.36 24.01 14.60
N SER A 24 -4.49 23.63 13.66
CA SER A 24 -3.99 22.26 13.51
C SER A 24 -2.88 22.03 14.53
N VAL A 25 -2.97 20.93 15.29
CA VAL A 25 -1.91 20.45 16.20
C VAL A 25 -1.39 19.14 15.60
N GLU A 26 -0.07 19.05 15.43
CA GLU A 26 0.61 17.88 14.83
C GLU A 26 1.41 17.15 15.92
N GLU A 27 1.25 15.84 16.04
CA GLU A 27 1.92 15.01 17.04
C GLU A 27 2.68 13.85 16.39
N VAL A 28 4.01 13.77 16.61
CA VAL A 28 4.83 12.64 16.13
C VAL A 28 4.90 11.58 17.23
N LEU A 29 3.99 10.60 17.17
CA LEU A 29 3.89 9.52 18.15
C LEU A 29 4.76 8.31 17.79
N ASP A 30 4.93 8.02 16.50
CA ASP A 30 5.70 6.87 16.04
C ASP A 30 7.21 7.15 16.12
N ARG A 31 7.98 6.25 16.74
CA ARG A 31 9.44 6.39 16.92
C ARG A 31 10.15 5.06 16.70
N PHE A 32 11.32 5.12 16.05
CA PHE A 32 12.23 3.98 15.97
C PHE A 32 13.24 3.99 17.12
N CYS A 33 13.37 2.86 17.81
CA CYS A 33 14.38 2.65 18.84
C CYS A 33 15.22 1.42 18.47
N ALA A 34 16.53 1.51 18.68
CA ALA A 34 17.45 0.40 18.47
C ALA A 34 18.39 0.21 19.66
N GLN A 35 18.70 -1.06 19.94
CA GLN A 35 19.73 -1.46 20.89
C GLN A 35 21.13 -1.22 20.31
N SER A 36 22.12 -1.07 21.18
CA SER A 36 23.52 -0.80 20.81
C SER A 36 24.09 -1.86 19.86
N GLU A 37 23.73 -3.13 20.09
CA GLU A 37 24.11 -4.27 19.27
C GLU A 37 23.52 -4.18 17.85
N TRP A 38 22.27 -3.72 17.74
CA TRP A 38 21.61 -3.51 16.44
C TRP A 38 22.26 -2.35 15.68
N SER A 39 22.56 -1.25 16.38
CA SER A 39 23.27 -0.10 15.81
C SER A 39 24.65 -0.48 15.29
N ALA A 40 25.33 -1.41 15.96
CA ALA A 40 26.63 -1.94 15.50
C ALA A 40 26.50 -2.81 14.25
N LEU A 41 25.40 -3.55 14.09
CA LEU A 41 25.14 -4.37 12.89
C LEU A 41 24.75 -3.52 11.67
N PHE A 42 24.09 -2.38 11.88
CA PHE A 42 23.62 -1.50 10.81
C PHE A 42 24.10 -0.06 10.99
N PRO A 43 25.42 0.19 10.92
CA PRO A 43 25.98 1.53 11.18
C PRO A 43 25.55 2.56 10.13
N ALA A 44 25.15 2.12 8.94
CA ALA A 44 24.65 2.96 7.86
C ALA A 44 23.10 3.05 7.81
N ALA A 45 22.40 2.51 8.81
CA ALA A 45 20.94 2.56 8.84
C ALA A 45 20.43 4.01 8.84
N LYS A 46 19.42 4.27 8.01
CA LYS A 46 18.72 5.56 7.96
C LYS A 46 17.24 5.36 8.21
N VAL A 47 16.65 6.25 8.98
CA VAL A 47 15.21 6.25 9.30
C VAL A 47 14.55 7.41 8.56
N PHE A 48 13.40 7.13 7.94
CA PHE A 48 12.60 8.09 7.19
C PHE A 48 11.15 7.98 7.63
N HIS A 49 10.45 9.11 7.74
CA HIS A 49 9.00 9.12 7.72
C HIS A 49 8.56 9.27 6.27
N ILE A 50 7.67 8.42 5.80
CA ILE A 50 7.13 8.49 4.45
C ILE A 50 5.80 9.23 4.50
N ASP A 51 5.66 10.24 3.63
CA ASP A 51 4.40 10.97 3.48
C ASP A 51 3.26 10.02 3.09
N ASN A 52 2.16 10.13 3.82
CA ASN A 52 0.98 9.30 3.63
C ASN A 52 -0.28 10.16 3.56
N ASP A 53 -0.80 10.38 2.35
CA ASP A 53 -2.04 11.15 2.14
C ASP A 53 -3.31 10.41 2.63
N PHE A 54 -3.18 9.18 3.13
CA PHE A 54 -4.27 8.22 3.29
C PHE A 54 -4.48 7.74 4.73
N SER A 55 -3.58 8.10 5.66
CA SER A 55 -3.72 7.81 7.08
C SER A 55 -3.28 9.03 7.86
N ASP A 56 -3.87 9.20 9.03
CA ASP A 56 -3.37 10.00 10.15
C ASP A 56 -2.12 9.41 10.84
N HIS A 57 -1.39 8.55 10.13
CA HIS A 57 -0.11 7.99 10.56
C HIS A 57 0.88 8.02 9.39
N LEU A 58 2.08 8.54 9.67
CA LEU A 58 3.24 8.53 8.76
C LEU A 58 4.08 7.26 8.95
N PRO A 59 4.13 6.33 7.97
CA PRO A 59 4.93 5.12 8.08
C PRO A 59 6.42 5.41 8.28
N ILE A 60 7.06 4.68 9.21
CA ILE A 60 8.50 4.72 9.44
C ILE A 60 9.22 3.70 8.55
N LEU A 61 10.12 4.16 7.70
CA LEU A 61 11.01 3.35 6.87
C LEU A 61 12.42 3.34 7.44
N ILE A 62 12.93 2.15 7.73
CA ILE A 62 14.33 1.94 8.11
C ILE A 62 15.07 1.30 6.93
N ARG A 63 16.10 1.99 6.44
CA ARG A 63 16.94 1.52 5.35
C ARG A 63 18.29 1.07 5.88
N CYS A 64 18.44 -0.23 6.08
CA CYS A 64 19.67 -0.84 6.57
C CYS A 64 20.69 -1.17 5.47
N PHE A 65 20.25 -1.23 4.20
CA PHE A 65 21.07 -1.63 3.06
C PHE A 65 20.68 -0.85 1.80
N GLU A 66 21.60 -0.78 0.82
CA GLU A 66 21.21 -0.33 -0.53
C GLU A 66 20.24 -1.34 -1.17
N PRO A 67 19.14 -0.87 -1.79
CA PRO A 67 18.15 -1.72 -2.41
C PRO A 67 18.80 -2.45 -3.58
N ARG A 68 19.04 -3.75 -3.40
CA ARG A 68 19.33 -4.64 -4.52
C ARG A 68 18.10 -4.61 -5.44
N ARG A 69 18.28 -4.23 -6.71
CA ARG A 69 17.23 -4.30 -7.73
C ARG A 69 16.74 -5.74 -7.82
N ALA A 70 15.65 -6.05 -7.13
CA ALA A 70 15.01 -7.35 -7.21
C ALA A 70 14.38 -7.48 -8.60
N ARG A 71 14.97 -8.32 -9.45
CA ARG A 71 14.29 -8.78 -10.66
C ARG A 71 13.01 -9.49 -10.21
N ARG A 72 11.85 -8.91 -10.50
CA ARG A 72 10.56 -9.58 -10.38
C ARG A 72 10.60 -10.86 -11.21
N ARG A 73 10.87 -12.00 -10.58
CA ARG A 73 10.57 -13.30 -11.18
C ARG A 73 9.09 -13.56 -10.98
N ALA A 74 8.36 -13.68 -12.08
CA ALA A 74 7.00 -14.18 -12.05
C ALA A 74 7.02 -15.57 -11.38
N ARG A 75 6.35 -15.69 -10.23
CA ARG A 75 6.17 -16.99 -9.58
C ARG A 75 5.08 -17.73 -10.36
N ARG A 76 5.49 -18.65 -11.23
CA ARG A 76 4.58 -19.65 -11.80
C ARG A 76 4.37 -20.71 -10.73
N LEU A 77 3.16 -20.82 -10.21
CA LEU A 77 2.73 -21.96 -9.40
C LEU A 77 2.84 -23.21 -10.28
N ARG A 78 3.76 -24.13 -9.95
CA ARG A 78 3.81 -25.47 -10.52
C ARG A 78 3.45 -26.43 -9.40
N GLY A 79 2.32 -27.13 -9.49
CA GLY A 79 1.90 -28.03 -8.41
C GLY A 79 0.50 -28.61 -8.51
N TRP A 80 -0.04 -28.79 -9.73
CA TRP A 80 -1.23 -29.60 -9.92
C TRP A 80 -0.86 -30.73 -10.88
N GLU A 81 -0.71 -31.94 -10.37
CA GLU A 81 -0.73 -33.13 -11.23
C GLU A 81 -2.19 -33.40 -11.60
N PRO A 82 -2.55 -33.35 -12.88
CA PRO A 82 -3.92 -33.58 -13.29
C PRO A 82 -4.23 -35.08 -13.22
N VAL A 83 -5.28 -35.41 -12.46
CA VAL A 83 -5.91 -36.76 -12.42
C VAL A 83 -6.76 -37.01 -13.69
N ILE A 84 -6.64 -36.13 -14.70
CA ILE A 84 -7.53 -36.04 -15.86
C ILE A 84 -6.67 -35.97 -17.13
N GLY A 85 -7.12 -36.60 -18.22
CA GLY A 85 -6.38 -36.69 -19.47
C GLY A 85 -5.93 -35.32 -20.01
N ALA A 86 -4.75 -35.27 -20.64
CA ALA A 86 -4.08 -34.04 -21.07
C ALA A 86 -4.98 -33.08 -21.89
N ASN A 87 -5.88 -33.62 -22.73
CA ASN A 87 -6.82 -32.84 -23.54
C ASN A 87 -7.90 -32.12 -22.69
N GLU A 88 -8.34 -32.71 -21.58
CA GLU A 88 -9.36 -32.12 -20.71
C GLU A 88 -8.76 -30.99 -19.84
N VAL A 89 -7.48 -31.12 -19.49
CA VAL A 89 -6.72 -30.08 -18.78
C VAL A 89 -6.52 -28.85 -19.67
N GLU A 90 -6.19 -29.03 -20.95
CA GLU A 90 -6.01 -27.94 -21.91
C GLU A 90 -7.31 -27.14 -22.10
N VAL A 91 -8.43 -27.85 -22.32
CA VAL A 91 -9.76 -27.23 -22.42
C VAL A 91 -10.15 -26.50 -21.12
N CYS A 92 -9.78 -27.04 -19.96
CA CYS A 92 -10.03 -26.41 -18.67
C CYS A 92 -9.21 -25.12 -18.51
N MET A 93 -7.93 -25.14 -18.89
CA MET A 93 -7.06 -23.96 -18.86
C MET A 93 -7.56 -22.86 -19.80
N ASP A 94 -8.00 -23.20 -21.01
CA ASP A 94 -8.56 -22.22 -21.95
C ASP A 94 -9.81 -21.53 -21.41
N LYS A 95 -10.70 -22.30 -20.75
CA LYS A 95 -11.90 -21.75 -20.10
C LYS A 95 -11.54 -20.87 -18.91
N LEU A 96 -10.53 -21.24 -18.12
CA LEU A 96 -10.02 -20.41 -17.02
C LEU A 96 -9.41 -19.10 -17.55
N ASP A 97 -8.64 -19.15 -18.63
CA ASP A 97 -8.04 -17.96 -19.24
C ASP A 97 -9.10 -17.04 -19.86
N LEU A 98 -10.16 -17.61 -20.45
CA LEU A 98 -11.32 -16.83 -20.89
C LEU A 98 -12.02 -16.17 -19.70
N CYS A 99 -12.36 -16.94 -18.66
CA CYS A 99 -13.00 -16.42 -17.46
C CYS A 99 -12.17 -15.33 -16.78
N MET A 100 -10.84 -15.52 -16.68
CA MET A 100 -9.94 -14.51 -16.14
C MET A 100 -9.96 -13.22 -16.95
N ARG A 101 -9.96 -13.31 -18.29
CA ARG A 101 -10.05 -12.13 -19.17
C ARG A 101 -11.38 -11.40 -19.00
N GLU A 102 -12.50 -12.12 -19.00
CA GLU A 102 -13.82 -11.54 -18.78
C GLU A 102 -13.92 -10.86 -17.41
N LEU A 103 -13.41 -11.48 -16.34
CA LEU A 103 -13.37 -10.88 -15.01
C LEU A 103 -12.47 -9.64 -14.96
N GLN A 104 -11.34 -9.63 -15.66
CA GLN A 104 -10.47 -8.45 -15.76
C GLN A 104 -11.14 -7.30 -16.52
N LEU A 105 -11.89 -7.60 -17.58
CA LEU A 105 -12.67 -6.62 -18.35
C LEU A 105 -13.81 -6.06 -17.49
N TRP A 106 -14.59 -6.93 -16.85
CA TRP A 106 -15.65 -6.53 -15.93
C TRP A 106 -15.12 -5.66 -14.78
N ASN A 107 -14.02 -6.07 -14.14
CA ASN A 107 -13.40 -5.28 -13.07
C ASN A 107 -12.95 -3.90 -13.56
N ARG A 108 -12.43 -3.81 -14.79
CA ARG A 108 -12.06 -2.53 -15.41
C ARG A 108 -13.29 -1.67 -15.72
N HIS A 109 -14.40 -2.27 -16.14
CA HIS A 109 -15.62 -1.56 -16.48
C HIS A 109 -16.36 -1.06 -15.24
N GLU A 110 -16.58 -1.93 -14.25
CA GLU A 110 -17.37 -1.61 -13.06
C GLU A 110 -16.62 -0.73 -12.06
N PHE A 111 -15.35 -1.02 -11.80
CA PHE A 111 -14.58 -0.33 -10.76
C PHE A 111 -13.53 0.64 -11.32
N GLY A 112 -13.12 0.46 -12.58
CA GLY A 112 -11.97 1.17 -13.13
C GLY A 112 -10.66 0.76 -12.46
N ASN A 113 -9.57 1.42 -12.85
CA ASN A 113 -8.34 1.36 -12.06
C ASN A 113 -8.43 2.46 -11.00
N VAL A 114 -8.93 2.10 -9.81
CA VAL A 114 -9.10 3.02 -8.65
C VAL A 114 -7.87 3.90 -8.44
N GLN A 115 -6.66 3.33 -8.50
CA GLN A 115 -5.41 4.07 -8.32
C GLN A 115 -5.13 5.04 -9.48
N SER A 116 -5.47 4.65 -10.71
CA SER A 116 -5.33 5.53 -11.87
C SER A 116 -6.32 6.68 -11.83
N GLU A 117 -7.57 6.45 -11.42
CA GLU A 117 -8.59 7.51 -11.32
C GLU A 117 -8.25 8.47 -10.18
N LEU A 118 -7.79 7.95 -9.05
CA LEU A 118 -7.30 8.76 -7.95
C LEU A 118 -6.13 9.65 -8.37
N ARG A 119 -5.15 9.11 -9.11
CA ARG A 119 -4.02 9.89 -9.64
C ARG A 119 -4.49 11.00 -10.57
N LYS A 120 -5.41 10.71 -11.49
CA LYS A 120 -6.00 11.72 -12.39
C LYS A 120 -6.68 12.84 -11.61
N CYS A 121 -7.49 12.52 -10.60
CA CYS A 121 -8.15 13.53 -9.77
C CYS A 121 -7.15 14.39 -9.00
N LYS A 122 -6.06 13.80 -8.46
CA LYS A 122 -4.99 14.56 -7.80
C LYS A 122 -4.26 15.49 -8.77
N GLU A 123 -3.97 15.02 -9.98
CA GLU A 123 -3.36 15.84 -11.05
C GLU A 123 -4.29 17.00 -11.45
N GLU A 124 -5.60 16.75 -11.60
CA GLU A 124 -6.59 17.79 -11.91
C GLU A 124 -6.72 18.82 -10.78
N LEU A 125 -6.62 18.38 -9.53
CA LEU A 125 -6.68 19.26 -8.36
C LEU A 125 -5.54 20.29 -8.34
N LEU A 126 -4.35 19.92 -8.80
CA LEU A 126 -3.20 20.83 -8.91
C LEU A 126 -3.45 21.96 -9.91
N GLY A 127 -4.20 21.68 -10.99
CA GLY A 127 -4.57 22.67 -12.01
C GLY A 127 -5.84 23.46 -11.71
N ALA A 128 -6.64 23.05 -10.72
CA ALA A 128 -7.95 23.64 -10.44
C ALA A 128 -7.87 24.94 -9.62
N THR A 129 -8.01 26.08 -10.29
CA THR A 129 -8.01 27.40 -9.63
C THR A 129 -9.39 27.82 -9.09
N ARG A 130 -10.47 27.30 -9.68
CA ARG A 130 -11.85 27.66 -9.31
C ARG A 130 -12.31 26.93 -8.05
N PRO A 131 -12.77 27.63 -6.99
CA PRO A 131 -13.19 26.99 -5.73
C PRO A 131 -14.32 25.96 -5.87
N GLY A 132 -15.27 26.17 -6.79
CA GLY A 132 -16.35 25.21 -7.08
C GLY A 132 -15.80 23.90 -7.64
N ARG A 133 -15.03 23.99 -8.72
CA ARG A 133 -14.38 22.82 -9.35
C ARG A 133 -13.45 22.09 -8.40
N ARG A 134 -12.68 22.83 -7.60
CA ARG A 134 -11.80 22.25 -6.59
C ARG A 134 -12.57 21.42 -5.54
N ARG A 135 -13.74 21.89 -5.11
CA ARG A 135 -14.62 21.13 -4.19
C ARG A 135 -15.17 19.85 -4.83
N GLU A 136 -15.56 19.90 -6.10
CA GLU A 136 -16.01 18.72 -6.86
C GLU A 136 -14.92 17.66 -6.96
N ILE A 137 -13.70 18.07 -7.33
CA ILE A 137 -12.55 17.15 -7.45
C ILE A 137 -12.20 16.54 -6.08
N LEU A 138 -12.21 17.33 -5.01
CA LEU A 138 -11.98 16.82 -3.65
C LEU A 138 -13.06 15.82 -3.21
N ALA A 139 -14.31 16.02 -3.60
CA ALA A 139 -15.37 15.04 -3.34
C ALA A 139 -15.12 13.74 -4.11
N ALA A 140 -14.76 13.83 -5.39
CA ALA A 140 -14.40 12.66 -6.20
C ALA A 140 -13.21 11.90 -5.62
N ILE A 141 -12.17 12.60 -5.14
CA ILE A 141 -11.01 11.97 -4.47
C ILE A 141 -11.47 11.16 -3.25
N ARG A 142 -12.31 11.72 -2.39
CA ARG A 142 -12.84 11.00 -1.21
C ARG A 142 -13.61 9.75 -1.60
N ASP A 143 -14.42 9.82 -2.66
CA ASP A 143 -15.18 8.66 -3.13
C ASP A 143 -14.27 7.56 -3.69
N TRP A 144 -13.20 7.93 -4.40
CA TRP A 144 -12.19 6.98 -4.86
C TRP A 144 -11.38 6.37 -3.72
N GLN A 145 -11.03 7.15 -2.69
CA GLN A 145 -10.37 6.64 -1.49
C GLN A 145 -11.23 5.61 -0.76
N LYS A 146 -12.53 5.84 -0.61
CA LYS A 146 -13.47 4.85 -0.04
C LYS A 146 -13.52 3.56 -0.86
N LYS A 147 -13.55 3.65 -2.19
CA LYS A 147 -13.51 2.47 -3.06
C LYS A 147 -12.20 1.70 -2.90
N GLU A 148 -11.07 2.41 -2.76
CA GLU A 148 -9.77 1.80 -2.49
C GLU A 148 -9.75 1.07 -1.14
N GLU A 149 -10.29 1.68 -0.09
CA GLU A 149 -10.40 1.09 1.25
C GLU A 149 -11.23 -0.21 1.23
N ILE A 150 -12.39 -0.20 0.57
CA ILE A 150 -13.23 -1.40 0.41
C ILE A 150 -12.47 -2.50 -0.32
N LEU A 151 -11.75 -2.14 -1.39
CA LEU A 151 -10.94 -3.08 -2.18
C LEU A 151 -9.78 -3.66 -1.35
N TRP A 152 -9.13 -2.85 -0.51
CA TRP A 152 -8.13 -3.33 0.44
C TRP A 152 -8.72 -4.27 1.48
N TRP A 153 -9.89 -3.95 2.02
CA TRP A 153 -10.57 -4.80 2.99
C TRP A 153 -10.93 -6.17 2.41
N GLN A 154 -11.51 -6.19 1.20
CA GLN A 154 -11.83 -7.42 0.48
C GLN A 154 -10.57 -8.27 0.22
N ARG A 155 -9.48 -7.63 -0.24
CA ARG A 155 -8.19 -8.31 -0.48
C ARG A 155 -7.58 -8.84 0.80
N SER A 156 -7.60 -8.07 1.88
CA SER A 156 -7.10 -8.50 3.20
C SER A 156 -7.86 -9.72 3.70
N ARG A 157 -9.19 -9.73 3.55
CA ARG A 157 -10.03 -10.87 3.93
C ARG A 157 -9.73 -12.13 3.10
N VAL A 158 -9.55 -11.99 1.78
CA VAL A 158 -9.14 -13.09 0.91
C VAL A 158 -7.74 -13.60 1.31
N ASN A 159 -6.81 -12.69 1.59
CA ASN A 159 -5.45 -13.04 1.98
C ASN A 159 -5.42 -13.79 3.33
N TYR A 160 -6.25 -13.35 4.28
CA TYR A 160 -6.47 -14.02 5.56
C TYR A 160 -7.05 -15.43 5.37
N LEU A 161 -8.07 -15.59 4.53
CA LEU A 161 -8.65 -16.90 4.23
C LEU A 161 -7.64 -17.85 3.54
N GLN A 162 -6.74 -17.32 2.72
CA GLN A 162 -5.71 -18.10 2.03
C GLN A 162 -4.55 -18.53 2.92
N HIS A 163 -4.11 -17.67 3.85
CA HIS A 163 -2.89 -17.91 4.64
C HIS A 163 -3.15 -18.26 6.11
N GLY A 164 -4.38 -18.08 6.58
CA GLY A 164 -4.76 -18.21 8.00
C GLY A 164 -4.16 -17.10 8.87
N ASP A 165 -4.59 -17.05 10.14
CA ASP A 165 -3.88 -16.27 11.16
C ASP A 165 -2.61 -17.05 11.57
N ARG A 166 -1.44 -16.58 11.11
CA ARG A 166 -0.14 -17.13 11.50
C ARG A 166 0.56 -16.29 12.57
N ASN A 167 -0.12 -15.31 13.16
CA ASN A 167 0.49 -14.35 14.09
C ASN A 167 0.18 -14.63 15.58
N THR A 168 -0.16 -15.86 15.96
CA THR A 168 -0.32 -16.21 17.38
C THR A 168 0.34 -17.55 17.71
N VAL A 169 1.67 -17.55 17.79
CA VAL A 169 2.36 -18.42 18.74
C VAL A 169 3.03 -17.53 19.78
N PRO A 170 2.42 -17.32 20.97
CA PRO A 170 3.17 -16.80 22.09
C PRO A 170 4.26 -17.84 22.40
N SER A 171 5.51 -17.42 22.33
CA SER A 171 6.64 -18.22 22.79
C SER A 171 6.55 -18.40 24.31
N THR A 172 5.78 -19.39 24.77
CA THR A 172 5.88 -19.83 26.17
C THR A 172 7.09 -20.74 26.27
N SER A 173 8.24 -20.13 26.56
CA SER A 173 9.38 -20.84 27.12
C SER A 173 9.06 -21.20 28.58
N LYS A 174 9.13 -22.48 28.91
CA LYS A 174 9.46 -22.99 30.24
C LYS A 174 10.54 -24.05 30.07
#